data_AF-A0A9Q9K5N9-F1
#
_entry.id   AF-A0A9Q9K5N9-F1
#
_cell.length_a   1.000
_cell.length_b   1.000
_cell.length_c   1.000
_cell.angle_alpha   90.00
_cell.angle_beta   90.00
_cell.angle_gamma   90.00
#
_symmetry.space_group_name_H-M   'P 1'
#
loop_
_entity.id
_entity.type
_entity.pdbx_description
1 polymer ?
#
loop_
_entity_poly.entity_id
_entity_poly.type
_entity_poly.pdbx_seq_one_letter_code
_entity_poly.pdbx_strand_id
1 'polypeptide(L)'
;MQAVNEEYNLDEQAKRIGLIVGISEEIYFCSISKVSQVYLEKIDSNWVAWRESFIPNTNKRTNYKIIANGDYDFVLARLKSYLKYIKRNLAKYP
;
A
#
# COMPACT_ATOMS: atom_id res chain seq x y z
N MET A 1 -8.68 -8.70 34.71
CA MET A 1 -8.31 -8.00 33.46
C MET A 1 -9.14 -8.65 32.35
N GLN A 2 -10.12 -7.94 31.78
CA GLN A 2 -10.82 -8.44 30.59
C GLN A 2 -9.88 -8.31 29.40
N ALA A 3 -9.60 -9.42 28.73
CA ALA A 3 -8.88 -9.42 27.46
C ALA A 3 -9.80 -8.77 26.42
N VAL A 4 -9.47 -7.55 26.00
CA VAL A 4 -10.06 -6.98 24.79
C VAL A 4 -9.46 -7.79 23.64
N ASN A 5 -10.25 -8.74 23.11
CA ASN A 5 -9.97 -9.38 21.83
C ASN A 5 -10.18 -8.29 20.78
N GLU A 6 -9.17 -7.44 20.54
CA GLU A 6 -9.13 -6.65 19.32
C GLU A 6 -8.98 -7.65 18.19
N GLU A 7 -10.08 -7.93 17.51
CA GLU A 7 -10.12 -8.77 16.32
C GLU A 7 -9.10 -8.19 15.32
N TYR A 8 -8.06 -8.96 15.03
CA TYR A 8 -6.96 -8.52 14.18
C TYR A 8 -7.48 -8.41 12.74
N ASN A 9 -7.90 -7.20 12.36
CA ASN A 9 -8.51 -6.92 11.07
C ASN A 9 -7.49 -6.26 10.13
N LEU A 10 -7.19 -6.91 9.01
CA LEU A 10 -6.23 -6.43 8.02
C LEU A 10 -6.72 -5.16 7.31
N ASP A 11 -8.01 -5.08 7.00
CA ASP A 11 -8.60 -3.91 6.34
C ASP A 11 -8.43 -2.65 7.18
N GLU A 12 -8.70 -2.73 8.47
CA GLU A 12 -8.54 -1.59 9.39
C GLU A 12 -7.08 -1.16 9.51
N GLN A 13 -6.14 -2.10 9.54
CA GLN A 13 -4.71 -1.79 9.55
C GLN A 13 -4.25 -1.11 8.26
N ALA A 14 -4.71 -1.58 7.11
CA ALA A 14 -4.44 -0.97 5.81
C ALA A 14 -5.02 0.46 5.73
N LYS A 15 -6.28 0.65 6.14
CA LYS A 15 -6.93 1.97 6.19
C LYS A 15 -6.19 2.95 7.08
N ARG A 16 -5.68 2.52 8.24
CA ARG A 16 -4.91 3.36 9.18
C ARG A 16 -3.65 3.98 8.56
N ILE A 17 -3.09 3.38 7.50
CA ILE A 17 -1.93 3.94 6.78
C ILE A 17 -2.31 4.66 5.47
N GLY A 18 -3.60 4.82 5.20
CA GLY A 18 -4.13 5.55 4.06
C GLY A 18 -4.41 4.71 2.80
N LEU A 19 -4.51 3.38 2.95
CA LEU A 19 -4.92 2.53 1.84
C LEU A 19 -6.44 2.40 1.76
N ILE A 20 -6.93 2.17 0.54
CA ILE A 20 -8.31 1.82 0.20
C ILE A 20 -8.37 0.30 0.05
N VAL A 21 -9.46 -0.31 0.54
CA VAL A 21 -9.75 -1.74 0.34
C VAL A 21 -10.27 -1.94 -1.08
N GLY A 22 -9.56 -2.74 -1.88
CA GLY A 22 -10.06 -3.21 -3.17
C GLY A 22 -10.85 -4.50 -3.01
N ILE A 23 -10.25 -5.49 -2.35
CA ILE A 23 -10.86 -6.76 -1.94
C ILE A 23 -10.42 -7.01 -0.50
N SER A 24 -11.38 -7.23 0.39
CA SER A 24 -11.12 -7.43 1.82
C SER A 24 -10.13 -8.57 2.04
N GLU A 25 -9.13 -8.35 2.91
CA GLU A 25 -8.08 -9.31 3.25
C GLU A 25 -7.19 -9.81 2.09
N GLU A 26 -7.29 -9.21 0.90
CA GLU A 26 -6.58 -9.66 -0.31
C GLU A 26 -5.83 -8.52 -1.01
N ILE A 27 -6.47 -7.38 -1.27
CA ILE A 27 -5.84 -6.28 -2.01
C ILE A 27 -6.25 -4.91 -1.46
N TYR A 28 -5.23 -4.07 -1.29
CA TYR A 28 -5.34 -2.68 -0.87
C TYR A 28 -4.50 -1.79 -1.79
N PHE A 29 -4.90 -0.53 -1.94
CA PHE A 29 -4.15 0.39 -2.79
C PHE A 29 -4.35 1.86 -2.40
N CYS A 30 -3.47 2.74 -2.87
CA CYS A 30 -3.71 4.17 -2.84
C CYS A 30 -3.06 4.86 -4.06
N SER A 31 -3.69 5.94 -4.52
CA SER A 31 -3.11 6.80 -5.56
C SER A 31 -2.09 7.76 -4.95
N ILE A 32 -0.89 7.78 -5.52
CA ILE A 32 0.13 8.81 -5.24
C ILE A 32 -0.11 10.05 -6.10
N SER A 33 -0.51 9.83 -7.35
CA SER A 33 -0.93 10.88 -8.30
C SER A 33 -1.87 10.28 -9.35
N LYS A 34 -2.31 11.09 -10.33
CA LYS A 34 -3.13 10.60 -11.46
C LYS A 34 -2.47 9.50 -12.28
N VAL A 35 -1.14 9.42 -12.25
CA VAL A 35 -0.35 8.48 -13.07
C VAL A 35 0.50 7.53 -12.23
N SER A 36 0.23 7.43 -10.93
CA SER A 36 1.00 6.55 -10.06
C SER A 36 0.18 6.03 -8.90
N GLN A 37 0.19 4.71 -8.74
CA GLN A 37 -0.52 4.00 -7.69
C GLN A 37 0.43 3.07 -6.94
N VAL A 38 0.08 2.83 -5.68
CA VAL A 38 0.73 1.87 -4.81
C VAL A 38 -0.29 0.78 -4.47
N TYR A 39 0.17 -0.46 -4.50
CA TYR A 39 -0.63 -1.65 -4.23
C TYR A 39 0.00 -2.44 -3.07
N LEU A 40 -0.85 -3.16 -2.36
CA LEU A 40 -0.53 -4.18 -1.37
C LEU A 40 -1.47 -5.35 -1.63
N GLU A 41 -0.94 -6.46 -2.14
CA GLU A 41 -1.74 -7.63 -2.50
C GLU A 41 -1.15 -8.89 -1.86
N LYS A 42 -2.03 -9.80 -1.48
CA LYS A 42 -1.68 -11.16 -1.10
C LYS A 42 -1.48 -11.99 -2.37
N ILE A 43 -0.24 -12.36 -2.63
CA ILE A 43 0.15 -13.19 -3.78
C ILE A 43 0.68 -14.51 -3.21
N ASP A 44 -0.04 -15.60 -3.51
CA ASP A 44 0.15 -16.91 -2.88
C ASP A 44 0.07 -16.80 -1.34
N SER A 45 1.16 -17.15 -0.66
CA SER A 45 1.27 -17.10 0.80
C SER A 45 1.90 -15.81 1.33
N ASN A 46 2.34 -14.90 0.44
CA ASN A 46 3.06 -13.69 0.82
C ASN A 46 2.24 -12.43 0.54
N TRP A 47 2.57 -11.36 1.26
CA TRP A 47 2.13 -10.03 0.92
C TRP A 47 3.20 -9.32 0.12
N VAL A 48 2.79 -8.61 -0.91
CA VAL A 48 3.69 -7.84 -1.77
C VAL A 48 3.18 -6.42 -1.87
N ALA A 49 4.07 -5.47 -1.60
CA ALA A 49 3.80 -4.06 -1.83
C ALA A 49 4.65 -3.57 -3.01
N TRP A 50 4.02 -2.90 -3.97
CA TRP A 50 4.71 -2.30 -5.10
C TRP A 50 4.08 -0.98 -5.52
N ARG A 51 4.81 -0.25 -6.34
CA ARG A 51 4.36 0.97 -6.99
C ARG A 51 4.38 0.79 -8.49
N GLU A 52 3.32 1.27 -9.13
CA GLU A 52 3.25 1.41 -10.58
C GLU A 52 3.17 2.89 -10.96
N SER A 53 3.73 3.19 -12.13
CA SER A 53 3.57 4.48 -12.81
C SER A 53 3.10 4.23 -14.23
N PHE A 54 2.30 5.16 -14.76
CA PHE A 54 1.63 5.02 -16.05
C PHE A 54 1.92 6.21 -16.96
N ILE A 55 1.80 6.01 -18.27
CA ILE A 55 1.75 7.11 -19.23
C ILE A 55 0.39 7.81 -19.06
N PRO A 56 0.35 9.15 -18.89
CA PRO A 56 -0.90 9.90 -18.75
C PRO A 56 -1.93 9.52 -19.83
N ASN A 57 -3.20 9.38 -19.43
CA ASN A 57 -4.33 9.05 -20.31
C ASN A 57 -4.21 7.70 -21.04
N THR A 58 -3.41 6.77 -20.54
CA THR A 58 -3.32 5.41 -21.06
C THR A 58 -3.21 4.41 -19.92
N ASN A 59 -3.43 3.13 -20.23
CA ASN A 59 -3.17 2.03 -19.29
C ASN A 59 -1.75 1.45 -19.43
N LYS A 60 -0.85 2.15 -20.14
CA LYS A 60 0.53 1.67 -20.34
C LYS A 60 1.38 2.02 -19.12
N ARG A 61 1.90 0.99 -18.47
CA ARG A 61 2.84 1.12 -17.35
C ARG A 61 4.21 1.57 -17.84
N THR A 62 4.79 2.58 -17.20
CA THR A 62 6.15 3.09 -17.45
C THR A 62 7.16 2.55 -16.45
N ASN A 63 6.73 2.27 -15.23
CA ASN A 63 7.60 1.80 -14.15
C ASN A 63 6.86 0.83 -13.24
N TYR A 64 7.61 -0.16 -12.75
CA TYR A 64 7.20 -1.09 -11.72
C TYR A 64 8.32 -1.20 -10.68
N LYS A 65 7.99 -0.99 -9.40
CA LYS A 65 8.97 -1.08 -8.31
C LYS A 65 8.40 -1.80 -7.10
N ILE A 66 9.02 -2.92 -6.74
CA ILE A 66 8.78 -3.60 -5.47
C ILE A 66 9.26 -2.72 -4.31
N ILE A 67 8.42 -2.60 -3.28
CA ILE A 67 8.71 -1.91 -2.03
C ILE A 67 9.12 -2.92 -0.95
N ALA A 68 8.35 -4.01 -0.82
CA ALA A 68 8.58 -5.10 0.12
C ALA A 68 7.81 -6.36 -0.31
N ASN A 69 8.28 -7.51 0.16
CA ASN A 69 7.65 -8.82 0.03
C ASN A 69 7.89 -9.60 1.34
N GLY A 70 6.88 -10.28 1.86
CA GLY A 70 6.95 -11.12 3.05
C GLY A 70 5.64 -11.14 3.83
N ASP A 71 5.74 -11.25 5.15
CA ASP A 71 4.58 -11.24 6.04
C ASP A 71 3.84 -9.89 6.03
N TYR A 72 2.54 -9.92 6.29
CA TYR A 72 1.67 -8.73 6.23
C TYR A 72 2.20 -7.57 7.05
N ASP A 73 2.49 -7.79 8.34
CA ASP A 73 2.95 -6.73 9.25
C ASP A 73 4.26 -6.09 8.79
N PHE A 74 5.19 -6.92 8.31
CA PHE A 74 6.47 -6.46 7.78
C PHE A 74 6.26 -5.57 6.54
N VAL A 75 5.48 -6.06 5.58
CA VAL A 75 5.21 -5.36 4.32
C VAL A 75 4.45 -4.07 4.59
N LEU A 76 3.45 -4.09 5.47
CA LEU A 76 2.67 -2.92 5.88
C LEU A 76 3.55 -1.86 6.56
N ALA A 77 4.47 -2.26 7.44
CA ALA A 77 5.39 -1.34 8.10
C ALA A 77 6.36 -0.66 7.11
N ARG A 78 6.88 -1.43 6.13
CA ARG A 78 7.72 -0.90 5.04
C ARG A 78 6.93 0.05 4.15
N LEU A 79 5.69 -0.31 3.82
CA LEU A 79 4.79 0.50 3.01
C LEU A 79 4.43 1.82 3.69
N LYS A 80 4.08 1.80 4.99
CA LYS A 80 3.83 2.99 5.80
C LYS A 80 5.02 3.95 5.77
N SER A 81 6.23 3.43 5.92
CA SER A 81 7.46 4.23 5.86
C SER A 81 7.67 4.85 4.47
N TYR A 82 7.39 4.08 3.42
CA TYR A 82 7.48 4.53 2.03
C TYR A 82 6.47 5.64 1.70
N LEU A 83 5.20 5.48 2.08
CA LEU A 83 4.16 6.49 1.89
C LEU A 83 4.49 7.78 2.65
N LYS A 84 5.01 7.67 3.89
CA LYS A 84 5.47 8.83 4.67
C LYS A 84 6.61 9.58 3.97
N TYR A 85 7.56 8.86 3.38
CA TYR A 85 8.64 9.45 2.58
C TYR A 85 8.09 10.18 1.35
N ILE A 86 7.20 9.55 0.58
CA ILE A 86 6.60 10.18 -0.61
C ILE A 86 5.86 11.47 -0.23
N LYS A 87 4.98 11.42 0.77
CA LYS A 87 4.19 12.57 1.21
C LYS A 87 5.08 13.76 1.60
N ARG A 88 6.21 13.50 2.26
CA ARG A 88 7.20 14.51 2.62
C ARG A 88 7.90 15.13 1.40
N ASN A 89 8.17 14.35 0.36
CA ASN A 89 8.81 14.87 -0.85
C ASN A 89 7.84 15.66 -1.73
N LEU A 90 6.57 15.24 -1.82
CA LEU A 90 5.52 16.00 -2.50
C LEU A 90 5.32 17.38 -1.86
N ALA A 91 5.29 17.44 -0.52
CA ALA A 91 5.15 18.71 0.19
C ALA A 91 6.35 19.67 0.03
N LYS A 92 7.53 19.17 -0.36
CA LYS A 92 8.72 19.99 -0.60
C LYS A 92 8.74 20.65 -1.98
N TYR A 93 7.98 20.14 -2.93
CA TYR A 93 7.93 20.61 -4.31
C TYR A 93 6.48 20.64 -4.80
N PRO A 94 5.68 21.61 -4.32
CA PRO A 94 4.25 21.72 -4.62
C PRO A 94 3.96 22.02 -6.09
#